data_AF-A0A2G6CG86-F1
#
_entry.id   AF-A0A2G6CG86-F1
#
_cell.length_a   1.000
_cell.length_b   1.000
_cell.length_c   1.000
_cell.angle_alpha   90.00
_cell.angle_beta   90.00
_cell.angle_gamma   90.00
#
_symmetry.space_group_name_H-M   'P 1'
#
loop_
_entity.id
_entity.type
_entity.pdbx_description
1 polymer ?
#
loop_
_entity_poly.entity_id
_entity_poly.type
_entity_poly.pdbx_seq_one_letter_code
_entity_poly.pdbx_strand_id
1 'polypeptide(L)'
;KRPALIIDPMLATGGSLIATIDMLKKHGCQKITAILLVSAPEGVKAVNDAHPDVHLYTAALDSHLNENGYIIPGLGDAGDKIFGTKQG
;
A
#
# COMPACT_ATOMS: atom_id res chain seq x y z
N LYS A 1 10.28 -6.94 -21.21
CA LYS A 1 9.86 -5.92 -20.21
C LYS A 1 10.05 -6.50 -18.81
N ARG A 2 10.59 -5.72 -17.86
CA ARG A 2 10.87 -6.20 -16.49
C ARG A 2 9.61 -6.14 -15.63
N PRO A 3 9.35 -7.14 -14.77
CA PRO A 3 8.34 -7.02 -13.72
C PRO A 3 8.78 -6.00 -12.66
N ALA A 4 7.83 -5.35 -12.02
CA ALA A 4 8.07 -4.46 -10.89
C ALA A 4 7.42 -5.03 -9.62
N LEU A 5 8.19 -5.07 -8.54
CA LEU A 5 7.71 -5.38 -7.20
C LEU A 5 7.72 -4.09 -6.39
N ILE A 6 6.54 -3.64 -5.97
CA ILE A 6 6.40 -2.50 -5.05
C ILE A 6 6.38 -3.05 -3.64
N ILE A 7 7.27 -2.55 -2.78
CA ILE A 7 7.35 -2.96 -1.37
C ILE A 7 6.99 -1.75 -0.51
N ASP A 8 5.93 -1.88 0.28
CA ASP A 8 5.46 -0.84 1.19
C ASP A 8 4.93 -1.52 2.47
N PRO A 9 5.31 -1.09 3.68
CA PRO A 9 4.77 -1.67 4.91
C PRO A 9 3.23 -1.60 5.00
N MET A 10 2.59 -0.51 4.52
CA MET A 10 1.19 -0.26 4.82
C MET A 10 0.37 0.16 3.59
N LEU A 11 -0.77 -0.50 3.38
CA LEU A 11 -1.80 -0.05 2.45
C LEU A 11 -2.98 0.54 3.23
N ALA A 12 -2.91 1.85 3.52
CA ALA A 12 -3.98 2.58 4.20
C ALA A 12 -5.08 3.03 3.22
N THR A 13 -5.06 4.28 2.74
CA THR A 13 -6.05 4.81 1.79
C THR A 13 -5.82 4.37 0.35
N GLY A 14 -4.63 3.85 0.03
CA GLY A 14 -4.24 3.43 -1.32
C GLY A 14 -3.65 4.51 -2.22
N GLY A 15 -3.72 5.79 -1.84
CA GLY A 15 -3.26 6.90 -2.68
C GLY A 15 -1.79 6.77 -3.13
N SER A 16 -0.86 6.49 -2.21
CA SER A 16 0.56 6.34 -2.52
C SER A 16 0.84 5.18 -3.47
N LEU A 17 0.16 4.05 -3.27
CA LEU A 17 0.34 2.86 -4.10
C LEU A 17 -0.23 3.07 -5.51
N ILE A 18 -1.41 3.67 -5.63
CA ILE A 18 -2.02 4.03 -6.92
C ILE A 18 -1.09 4.95 -7.71
N ALA A 19 -0.61 6.04 -7.09
CA ALA A 19 0.32 6.97 -7.75
C ALA A 19 1.61 6.28 -8.22
N THR A 20 2.12 5.32 -7.43
CA THR A 20 3.31 4.52 -7.79
C THR A 20 3.02 3.60 -8.98
N ILE A 21 1.86 2.94 -9.01
CA ILE A 21 1.44 2.08 -10.12
C ILE A 21 1.27 2.90 -11.40
N ASP A 22 0.59 4.06 -11.33
CA ASP A 22 0.44 4.99 -12.45
C ASP A 22 1.78 5.40 -13.04
N MET A 23 2.73 5.78 -12.18
CA MET A 23 4.09 6.12 -12.58
C MET A 23 4.76 4.96 -13.32
N LEU A 24 4.69 3.72 -12.79
CA LEU A 24 5.30 2.55 -13.42
C LEU A 24 4.66 2.24 -14.79
N LYS A 25 3.33 2.32 -14.89
CA LYS A 25 2.59 2.11 -16.14
C LYS A 25 2.92 3.17 -17.18
N LYS A 26 3.06 4.44 -16.77
CA LYS A 26 3.49 5.54 -17.66
C LYS A 26 4.89 5.28 -18.27
N HIS A 27 5.76 4.57 -17.55
CA HIS A 27 7.08 4.15 -18.05
C HIS A 27 7.06 2.78 -18.75
N GLY A 28 5.87 2.26 -19.07
CA GLY A 28 5.67 1.07 -19.90
C GLY A 28 5.74 -0.26 -19.15
N CYS A 29 5.74 -0.26 -17.82
CA CYS A 29 5.63 -1.48 -17.01
C CYS A 29 4.23 -2.10 -17.16
N GLN A 30 4.17 -3.43 -17.31
CA GLN A 30 2.93 -4.18 -17.53
C GLN A 30 2.69 -5.29 -16.50
N LYS A 31 3.72 -5.64 -15.72
CA LYS A 31 3.63 -6.69 -14.71
C LYS A 31 4.05 -6.08 -13.39
N ILE A 32 3.05 -5.74 -12.57
CA ILE A 32 3.24 -5.07 -11.29
C ILE A 32 2.63 -5.95 -10.20
N THR A 33 3.35 -6.07 -9.10
CA THR A 33 2.88 -6.75 -7.89
C THR A 33 3.27 -5.90 -6.69
N ALA A 34 2.32 -5.65 -5.80
CA ALA A 34 2.59 -4.98 -4.53
C ALA A 34 2.67 -6.02 -3.42
N ILE A 35 3.67 -5.87 -2.55
CA ILE A 35 3.89 -6.71 -1.37
C ILE A 35 3.82 -5.82 -0.14
N LEU A 36 2.88 -6.15 0.75
CA LEU A 36 2.40 -5.32 1.84
C LEU A 36 2.44 -6.12 3.15
N LEU A 37 2.72 -5.45 4.27
CA LEU A 37 2.65 -6.11 5.58
C LEU A 37 1.23 -6.06 6.15
N VAL A 38 0.59 -4.90 6.13
CA VAL A 38 -0.79 -4.71 6.61
C VAL A 38 -1.57 -3.81 5.68
N SER A 39 -2.82 -4.19 5.40
CA SER A 39 -3.72 -3.43 4.52
C SER A 39 -5.06 -3.18 5.18
N ALA A 40 -5.68 -2.04 4.88
CA ALA A 40 -7.09 -1.78 5.18
C ALA A 40 -7.99 -2.15 3.97
N PRO A 41 -9.24 -2.61 4.20
CA PRO A 41 -10.17 -2.95 3.13
C PRO A 41 -10.43 -1.79 2.14
N GLU A 42 -10.47 -0.57 2.65
CA GLU A 42 -10.69 0.65 1.88
C GLU A 42 -9.56 0.88 0.87
N GLY A 43 -8.30 0.73 1.28
CA GLY A 43 -7.14 0.85 0.39
C GLY A 43 -7.05 -0.27 -0.64
N VAL A 44 -7.35 -1.51 -0.22
CA VAL A 44 -7.42 -2.66 -1.15
C VAL A 44 -8.49 -2.41 -2.22
N LYS A 45 -9.68 -1.95 -1.81
CA LYS A 45 -10.75 -1.60 -2.75
C LYS A 45 -10.33 -0.49 -3.70
N ALA A 46 -9.75 0.60 -3.18
CA ALA A 46 -9.31 1.72 -4.01
C ALA A 46 -8.30 1.29 -5.08
N VAL A 47 -7.31 0.47 -4.71
CA VAL A 47 -6.29 -0.01 -5.65
C VAL A 47 -6.87 -0.99 -6.66
N ASN A 48 -7.75 -1.91 -6.24
CA ASN A 48 -8.41 -2.85 -7.15
C ASN A 48 -9.34 -2.14 -8.15
N ASP A 49 -10.03 -1.08 -7.72
CA ASP A 49 -10.88 -0.28 -8.60
C ASP A 49 -10.04 0.51 -9.62
N ALA A 50 -8.91 1.10 -9.20
CA ALA A 50 -8.03 1.88 -10.07
C ALA A 50 -7.16 1.01 -11.00
N HIS A 51 -6.71 -0.14 -10.52
CA HIS A 51 -5.73 -1.01 -11.17
C HIS A 51 -6.06 -2.50 -10.98
N PRO A 52 -7.16 -2.99 -11.57
CA PRO A 52 -7.60 -4.38 -11.42
C PRO A 52 -6.61 -5.42 -11.98
N ASP A 53 -5.62 -4.99 -12.76
CA ASP A 53 -4.55 -5.80 -13.33
C ASP A 53 -3.34 -5.99 -12.39
N VAL A 54 -3.31 -5.36 -11.22
CA VAL A 54 -2.20 -5.43 -10.27
C VAL A 54 -2.50 -6.46 -9.17
N HIS A 55 -1.54 -7.34 -8.90
CA HIS A 55 -1.63 -8.28 -7.79
C HIS A 55 -1.20 -7.62 -6.48
N LEU A 56 -2.03 -7.75 -5.44
CA LEU A 56 -1.72 -7.33 -4.08
C LEU A 56 -1.50 -8.57 -3.21
N TYR A 57 -0.30 -8.68 -2.63
CA TYR A 57 0.00 -9.65 -1.59
C TYR A 57 0.12 -8.90 -0.27
N THR A 58 -0.74 -9.21 0.69
CA THR A 58 -0.68 -8.64 2.03
C THR A 58 -0.59 -9.74 3.07
N ALA A 59 0.23 -9.54 4.12
CA ALA A 59 0.32 -10.51 5.20
C ALA A 59 -0.90 -10.47 6.13
N ALA A 60 -1.54 -9.30 6.26
CA ALA A 60 -2.76 -9.13 7.04
C ALA A 60 -3.72 -8.13 6.36
N LEU A 61 -5.00 -8.49 6.34
CA LEU A 61 -6.09 -7.57 6.06
C LEU A 61 -6.73 -7.19 7.40
N ASP A 62 -6.49 -5.97 7.82
CA ASP A 62 -6.99 -5.43 9.07
C ASP A 62 -8.42 -4.88 8.90
N SER A 63 -9.00 -4.34 9.98
CA SER A 63 -10.45 -4.14 10.04
C SER A 63 -10.98 -2.93 9.25
N HIS A 64 -10.36 -1.76 9.42
CA HIS A 64 -10.80 -0.49 8.81
C HIS A 64 -9.73 0.59 8.96
N LEU A 65 -9.97 1.74 8.33
CA LEU A 65 -9.29 3.00 8.65
C LEU A 65 -10.07 3.79 9.71
N ASN A 66 -9.37 4.40 10.66
CA ASN A 66 -9.96 5.40 11.54
C ASN A 66 -10.07 6.79 10.86
N GLU A 67 -10.65 7.77 11.55
CA GLU A 67 -10.86 9.14 11.03
C GLU A 67 -9.56 9.87 10.62
N ASN A 68 -8.42 9.45 11.18
CA ASN A 68 -7.11 10.01 10.87
C ASN A 68 -6.39 9.24 9.75
N GLY A 69 -7.04 8.24 9.14
CA GLY A 69 -6.46 7.44 8.06
C GLY A 69 -5.46 6.36 8.52
N TYR A 70 -5.42 6.03 9.82
CA TYR A 70 -4.63 4.91 10.31
C TYR A 70 -5.40 3.59 10.22
N ILE A 71 -4.68 2.53 9.87
CA ILE A 71 -5.20 1.15 9.84
C ILE A 71 -5.43 0.66 11.26
N ILE A 72 -6.56 -0.01 11.52
CA ILE A 72 -6.94 -0.55 12.82
C ILE A 72 -7.06 -2.09 12.76
N PRO A 73 -6.39 -2.86 13.63
CA PRO A 73 -5.48 -2.41 14.69
C PRO A 73 -4.16 -1.80 14.17
N GLY A 74 -3.73 -2.21 12.98
CA GLY A 74 -2.59 -1.68 12.25
C GLY A 74 -1.26 -1.78 13.02
N LEU A 75 -0.31 -0.97 12.58
CA LEU A 75 1.03 -0.89 13.17
C LEU A 75 1.37 0.54 13.61
N GLY A 76 0.41 1.46 13.67
CA GLY A 76 0.67 2.89 13.88
C GLY A 76 1.49 3.47 12.73
N ASP A 77 2.38 4.42 13.02
CA ASP A 77 3.33 4.92 12.01
C ASP A 77 4.49 3.94 11.81
N ALA A 78 4.49 3.25 10.66
CA ALA A 78 5.53 2.28 10.32
C ALA A 78 6.88 2.95 10.05
N GLY A 79 6.90 4.17 9.48
CA GLY A 79 8.14 4.89 9.19
C GLY A 79 8.87 5.24 10.47
N ASP A 80 8.16 5.82 11.43
CA ASP A 80 8.70 6.12 12.76
C ASP A 80 9.24 4.88 13.47
N LYS A 81 8.55 3.74 13.34
CA LYS A 81 9.01 2.47 13.95
C LYS A 81 10.25 1.91 13.27
N ILE A 82 10.38 2.05 11.95
CA ILE A 82 11.53 1.55 11.19
C ILE A 82 12.77 2.42 11.42
N PHE A 83 12.60 3.75 11.42
CA PHE A 83 13.71 4.70 11.44
C PHE A 83 13.97 5.33 12.81
N GLY A 84 13.10 5.10 13.80
CA GLY A 84 13.25 5.63 15.15
C GLY A 84 13.09 7.14 15.24
N THR A 85 12.28 7.75 14.36
CA THR A 85 12.22 9.21 14.15
C THR A 85 11.28 9.96 15.08
N LYS A 86 10.61 9.30 16.04
CA LYS A 86 9.76 9.99 17.01
C LYS A 86 10.59 10.98 17.83
N GLN A 87 10.39 12.27 17.60
CA GLN A 87 10.72 13.31 18.57
C GLN A 87 9.69 13.21 19.69
N GLY A 88 10.18 12.98 20.91
CA GLY A 88 9.36 12.96 22.12
C GLY A 88 8.82 14.34 22.50
#